data_AF-A0A2N1RIR8-F1
#
_entry.id   AF-A0A2N1RIR8-F1
#
_cell.length_a   1.000
_cell.length_b   1.000
_cell.length_c   1.000
_cell.angle_alpha   90.00
_cell.angle_beta   90.00
_cell.angle_gamma   90.00
#
_symmetry.space_group_name_H-M   'P 1'
#
loop_
_entity.id
_entity.type
_entity.pdbx_description
1 polymer ?
#
loop_
_entity_poly.entity_id
_entity_poly.type
_entity_poly.pdbx_seq_one_letter_code
_entity_poly.pdbx_strand_id
1 'polypeptide(L)'
;MIRQTKVLLLPLIIFSLLIGCTIEGWDYTWQYHGIGVGYDGELEFTLLQPEGQIEPRSGHASVVFHDAIWVFGGYNPNARGDRSAYLSDVWYTEDGYTWQKVTDDAPWKGRRGHQVVVYQDALYLIGGYRVHRENGVTYGGAANDVWRSVDGISWEEIKPNSYKTRVTHPEISTNEDVRGADLYDPSDDIDWYPRLDHTVVVYDVDGAGPGQEVLAMFGGFAKEWMPYLNDGNNDETRKYFADFWTSEDGIVWSQQEPMTLGGTNAGIFGSYTAGRASAAHFIHDDELYVVGGTSWFNFQDNSAGFIVPGWDRVWRRTADPPWSVLGPNDSDYIERRGHEIVEYDNAYWILPGSKPAAIFWYGGADTIWKITTGTGPTLAITRDGSPDTGSPMYGITDYSAEVFTPLTGEYAGESAIFVLFGDGDGGVRDTTWRITKQEEGL
;
A
#
# COMPACT_ATOMS: atom_id res chain seq x y z
N MET A 1 -81.48 -20.66 31.34
CA MET A 1 -80.80 -21.63 30.46
C MET A 1 -80.20 -20.85 29.30
N ILE A 2 -79.01 -20.27 29.51
CA ILE A 2 -78.30 -19.47 28.51
C ILE A 2 -77.02 -20.24 28.21
N ARG A 3 -76.89 -20.68 26.96
CA ARG A 3 -75.78 -21.49 26.46
C ARG A 3 -74.47 -20.73 26.63
N GLN A 4 -73.53 -21.32 27.36
CA GLN A 4 -72.13 -20.90 27.33
C GLN A 4 -71.53 -21.26 25.98
N THR A 5 -71.38 -20.28 25.10
CA THR A 5 -70.56 -20.39 23.91
C THR A 5 -69.10 -20.20 24.34
N LYS A 6 -68.31 -21.27 24.27
CA LYS A 6 -66.86 -21.20 24.45
C LYS A 6 -66.27 -20.38 23.29
N VAL A 7 -65.80 -19.18 23.57
CA VAL A 7 -65.00 -18.39 22.63
C VAL A 7 -63.58 -18.97 22.65
N LEU A 8 -63.15 -19.53 21.53
CA LEU A 8 -61.77 -19.94 21.30
C LEU A 8 -60.92 -18.67 21.21
N LEU A 9 -60.06 -18.43 22.21
CA LEU A 9 -58.98 -17.44 22.11
C LEU A 9 -57.91 -18.02 21.18
N LEU A 10 -57.90 -17.61 19.91
CA LEU A 10 -56.72 -17.78 19.07
C LEU A 10 -55.61 -16.89 19.63
N PRO A 11 -54.39 -17.40 19.88
CA PRO A 11 -53.27 -16.55 20.20
C PRO A 11 -52.96 -15.71 18.96
N LEU A 12 -53.06 -14.38 19.09
CA LEU A 12 -52.46 -13.45 18.14
C LEU A 12 -50.96 -13.70 18.18
N ILE A 13 -50.44 -14.50 17.25
CA ILE A 13 -49.02 -14.50 16.91
C ILE A 13 -48.78 -13.14 16.27
N ILE A 14 -48.30 -12.19 17.09
CA ILE A 14 -47.68 -10.97 16.58
C ILE A 14 -46.45 -11.47 15.84
N PHE A 15 -46.56 -11.60 14.51
CA PHE A 15 -45.40 -11.58 13.64
C PHE A 15 -44.78 -10.21 13.86
N SER A 16 -43.83 -10.12 14.78
CA SER A 16 -42.83 -9.07 14.73
C SER A 16 -42.18 -9.26 13.37
N LEU A 17 -42.58 -8.43 12.40
CA LEU A 17 -41.70 -8.05 11.33
C LEU A 17 -40.44 -7.54 12.02
N LEU A 18 -39.48 -8.44 12.22
CA LEU A 18 -38.09 -8.08 12.15
C LEU A 18 -37.95 -7.53 10.74
N ILE A 19 -38.27 -6.24 10.60
CA ILE A 19 -37.47 -5.39 9.74
C ILE A 19 -36.11 -5.49 10.39
N GLY A 20 -35.37 -6.55 10.03
CA GLY A 20 -33.95 -6.40 10.00
C GLY A 20 -33.76 -5.13 9.19
N CYS A 21 -33.16 -4.11 9.78
CA CYS A 21 -32.29 -3.28 8.99
C CYS A 21 -31.23 -4.24 8.42
N THR A 22 -31.59 -4.98 7.37
CA THR A 22 -30.66 -5.08 6.26
C THR A 22 -30.35 -3.62 5.96
N ILE A 23 -29.09 -3.25 6.11
CA ILE A 23 -28.57 -2.03 5.53
C ILE A 23 -28.80 -2.21 4.02
N GLU A 24 -30.03 -1.93 3.58
CA GLU A 24 -30.37 -1.67 2.19
C GLU A 24 -29.69 -0.35 1.86
N GLY A 25 -28.78 -0.39 0.89
CA GLY A 25 -28.18 0.82 0.35
C GLY A 25 -26.71 1.05 0.75
N TRP A 26 -25.86 0.05 0.54
CA TRP A 26 -24.54 0.30 -0.06
C TRP A 26 -24.46 -0.29 -1.47
N ASP A 27 -25.62 -0.45 -2.13
CA ASP A 27 -25.68 -0.48 -3.59
C ASP A 27 -25.50 0.95 -4.10
N TYR A 28 -24.27 1.49 -4.00
CA TYR A 28 -23.83 2.51 -4.93
C TYR A 28 -23.74 1.82 -6.30
N THR A 29 -24.88 1.63 -6.96
CA THR A 29 -24.87 1.25 -8.36
C THR A 29 -24.25 2.40 -9.12
N TRP A 30 -23.00 2.15 -9.49
CA TRP A 30 -22.01 2.81 -10.35
C TRP A 30 -22.50 3.53 -11.63
N GLN A 31 -23.82 3.68 -11.83
CA GLN A 31 -24.40 4.43 -12.95
C GLN A 31 -24.24 5.96 -12.80
N TYR A 32 -23.91 6.48 -11.61
CA TYR A 32 -23.78 7.93 -11.38
C TYR A 32 -22.34 8.47 -11.43
N HIS A 33 -21.33 7.61 -11.25
CA HIS A 33 -19.91 7.96 -11.30
C HIS A 33 -19.24 6.98 -12.25
N GLY A 34 -19.62 7.07 -13.53
CA GLY A 34 -19.31 6.09 -14.55
C GLY A 34 -17.86 5.64 -14.53
N ILE A 35 -17.62 4.46 -15.08
CA ILE A 35 -16.35 4.17 -15.78
C ILE A 35 -15.95 5.47 -16.47
N GLY A 36 -14.77 6.02 -16.16
CA GLY A 36 -14.34 7.34 -16.61
C GLY A 36 -14.33 7.42 -18.14
N VAL A 37 -15.48 7.77 -18.73
CA VAL A 37 -15.68 7.90 -20.18
C VAL A 37 -15.27 9.28 -20.70
N GLY A 38 -14.67 10.12 -19.85
CA GLY A 38 -14.19 11.46 -20.18
C GLY A 38 -12.67 11.61 -20.19
N TYR A 39 -11.90 10.57 -19.86
CA TYR A 39 -10.45 10.72 -19.85
C TYR A 39 -9.91 10.98 -21.26
N ASP A 40 -9.35 12.16 -21.45
CA ASP A 40 -8.83 12.73 -22.70
C ASP A 40 -7.36 13.14 -22.58
N GLY A 41 -6.65 12.61 -21.58
CA GLY A 41 -5.22 12.82 -21.39
C GLY A 41 -4.36 12.03 -22.38
N GLU A 42 -3.05 12.03 -22.16
CA GLU A 42 -2.06 11.40 -23.06
C GLU A 42 -2.07 9.85 -23.05
N LEU A 43 -2.68 9.21 -22.06
CA LEU A 43 -2.69 7.75 -21.93
C LEU A 43 -3.95 7.13 -22.57
N GLU A 44 -3.90 5.83 -22.83
CA GLU A 44 -5.02 5.03 -23.29
C GLU A 44 -5.19 3.83 -22.35
N PHE A 45 -6.42 3.61 -21.87
CA PHE A 45 -6.73 2.61 -20.86
C PHE A 45 -7.49 1.44 -21.47
N THR A 46 -6.91 0.25 -21.40
CA THR A 46 -7.57 -0.99 -21.79
C THR A 46 -7.83 -1.84 -20.56
N LEU A 47 -9.10 -2.08 -20.23
CA LEU A 47 -9.48 -3.03 -19.18
C LEU A 47 -9.26 -4.45 -19.69
N LEU A 48 -8.38 -5.20 -19.02
CA LEU A 48 -8.14 -6.61 -19.31
C LEU A 48 -9.10 -7.51 -18.51
N GLN A 49 -9.43 -8.65 -19.09
CA GLN A 49 -10.15 -9.75 -18.46
C GLN A 49 -9.18 -10.93 -18.29
N PRO A 50 -8.33 -10.95 -17.25
CA PRO A 50 -7.26 -11.93 -17.13
C PRO A 50 -7.80 -13.36 -17.03
N GLU A 51 -7.14 -14.29 -17.72
CA GLU A 51 -7.35 -15.73 -17.53
C GLU A 51 -6.61 -16.20 -16.27
N GLY A 52 -7.18 -17.17 -15.54
CA GLY A 52 -6.55 -17.75 -14.35
C GLY A 52 -7.26 -17.45 -13.02
N GLN A 53 -8.29 -16.60 -13.00
CA GLN A 53 -9.09 -16.26 -11.80
C GLN A 53 -8.23 -15.98 -10.57
N ILE A 54 -7.38 -14.99 -10.66
CA ILE A 54 -6.70 -14.42 -9.49
C ILE A 54 -7.75 -13.77 -8.57
N GLU A 55 -7.63 -14.02 -7.28
CA GLU A 55 -8.55 -13.41 -6.33
C GLU A 55 -8.28 -11.91 -6.20
N PRO A 56 -9.34 -11.10 -6.00
CA PRO A 56 -9.18 -9.67 -5.76
C PRO A 56 -8.33 -9.42 -4.53
N ARG A 57 -7.47 -8.41 -4.60
CA ARG A 57 -6.49 -8.14 -3.55
C ARG A 57 -6.09 -6.67 -3.48
N SER A 58 -5.72 -6.21 -2.29
CA SER A 58 -5.10 -4.91 -2.03
C SER A 58 -3.90 -5.04 -1.11
N GLY A 59 -2.98 -4.08 -1.17
CA GLY A 59 -1.72 -4.12 -0.42
C GLY A 59 -0.91 -5.39 -0.68
N HIS A 60 -1.02 -5.93 -1.89
CA HIS A 60 -0.13 -6.97 -2.41
C HIS A 60 1.15 -6.30 -2.93
N ALA A 61 2.18 -7.08 -3.18
CA ALA A 61 3.36 -6.61 -3.91
C ALA A 61 3.36 -7.22 -5.31
N SER A 62 3.82 -6.46 -6.30
CA SER A 62 4.19 -6.96 -7.62
C SER A 62 5.63 -6.61 -7.94
N VAL A 63 6.21 -7.32 -8.91
CA VAL A 63 7.48 -6.94 -9.53
C VAL A 63 7.63 -7.65 -10.88
N VAL A 64 8.36 -7.04 -11.82
CA VAL A 64 8.88 -7.74 -13.00
C VAL A 64 10.14 -8.52 -12.64
N PHE A 65 10.11 -9.85 -12.82
CA PHE A 65 11.23 -10.74 -12.54
C PHE A 65 11.29 -11.87 -13.56
N HIS A 66 12.47 -12.11 -14.13
CA HIS A 66 12.71 -13.13 -15.17
C HIS A 66 11.66 -13.09 -16.30
N ASP A 67 11.50 -11.90 -16.90
CA ASP A 67 10.60 -11.64 -18.04
C ASP A 67 9.11 -11.95 -17.78
N ALA A 68 8.67 -11.88 -16.52
CA ALA A 68 7.28 -12.04 -16.12
C ALA A 68 6.90 -11.01 -15.05
N ILE A 69 5.61 -10.66 -14.99
CA ILE A 69 5.03 -9.94 -13.85
C ILE A 69 4.68 -10.97 -12.78
N TRP A 70 5.11 -10.72 -11.55
CA TRP A 70 4.79 -11.55 -10.38
C TRP A 70 3.92 -10.79 -9.39
N VAL A 71 3.04 -11.50 -8.70
CA VAL A 71 2.16 -10.97 -7.64
C VAL A 71 2.26 -11.85 -6.40
N PHE A 72 2.45 -11.20 -5.26
CA PHE A 72 2.67 -11.85 -3.96
C PHE A 72 1.64 -11.38 -2.94
N GLY A 73 0.88 -12.34 -2.41
CA GLY A 73 0.00 -12.15 -1.26
C GLY A 73 -0.99 -10.99 -1.42
N GLY A 74 -1.21 -10.27 -0.33
CA GLY A 74 -2.17 -9.17 -0.22
C GLY A 74 -3.33 -9.50 0.71
N TYR A 75 -4.35 -8.66 0.66
CA TYR A 75 -5.58 -8.83 1.42
C TYR A 75 -6.77 -8.87 0.47
N ASN A 76 -7.60 -9.89 0.57
CA ASN A 76 -8.82 -10.04 -0.21
C ASN A 76 -9.93 -9.15 0.39
N PRO A 77 -10.31 -8.05 -0.27
CA PRO A 77 -11.32 -7.13 0.25
C PRO A 77 -12.74 -7.69 0.20
N ASN A 78 -13.01 -8.79 -0.53
CA ASN A 78 -14.31 -9.48 -0.49
C ASN A 78 -14.47 -10.36 0.76
N ALA A 79 -13.36 -10.76 1.37
CA ALA A 79 -13.36 -11.56 2.60
C ALA A 79 -13.26 -10.69 3.87
N ARG A 80 -13.71 -9.42 3.81
CA ARG A 80 -13.63 -8.48 4.94
C ARG A 80 -14.23 -9.07 6.22
N GLY A 81 -13.41 -9.15 7.26
CA GLY A 81 -13.80 -9.73 8.56
C GLY A 81 -13.47 -11.22 8.73
N ASP A 82 -13.13 -11.94 7.65
CA ASP A 82 -12.47 -13.24 7.76
C ASP A 82 -10.94 -13.04 7.83
N ARG A 83 -10.30 -13.75 8.76
CA ARG A 83 -8.85 -13.74 8.86
C ARG A 83 -8.16 -14.61 7.80
N SER A 84 -8.91 -15.39 6.99
CA SER A 84 -8.40 -15.99 5.75
C SER A 84 -8.28 -15.00 4.60
N ALA A 85 -8.68 -13.73 4.79
CA ALA A 85 -8.53 -12.70 3.78
C ALA A 85 -7.07 -12.32 3.50
N TYR A 86 -6.13 -12.71 4.36
CA TYR A 86 -4.70 -12.46 4.13
C TYR A 86 -4.12 -13.57 3.26
N LEU A 87 -3.69 -13.21 2.05
CA LEU A 87 -3.28 -14.14 1.02
C LEU A 87 -1.78 -14.41 1.12
N SER A 88 -1.41 -15.67 0.90
CA SER A 88 -0.04 -16.17 0.79
C SER A 88 0.25 -16.80 -0.57
N ASP A 89 -0.64 -16.56 -1.52
CA ASP A 89 -0.50 -17.10 -2.85
C ASP A 89 0.52 -16.32 -3.67
N VAL A 90 1.07 -17.01 -4.66
CA VAL A 90 2.02 -16.45 -5.63
C VAL A 90 1.49 -16.74 -7.02
N TRP A 91 1.47 -15.69 -7.83
CA TRP A 91 1.04 -15.75 -9.21
C TRP A 91 2.05 -15.07 -10.11
N TYR A 92 2.13 -15.52 -11.36
CA TYR A 92 2.88 -14.80 -12.38
C TYR A 92 2.18 -14.84 -13.74
N THR A 93 2.60 -13.96 -14.63
CA THR A 93 2.17 -13.90 -16.02
C THR A 93 3.33 -13.46 -16.92
N GLU A 94 3.46 -14.11 -18.08
CA GLU A 94 4.47 -13.79 -19.11
C GLU A 94 3.92 -12.82 -20.18
N ASP A 95 2.61 -12.57 -20.17
CA ASP A 95 1.90 -11.79 -21.19
C ASP A 95 0.99 -10.69 -20.61
N GLY A 96 0.84 -10.63 -19.28
CA GLY A 96 -0.06 -9.69 -18.59
C GLY A 96 -1.53 -10.10 -18.63
N TYR A 97 -1.86 -11.22 -19.28
CA TYR A 97 -3.23 -11.66 -19.55
C TYR A 97 -3.52 -13.04 -18.94
N THR A 98 -2.63 -14.00 -19.16
CA THR A 98 -2.71 -15.37 -18.69
C THR A 98 -1.94 -15.52 -17.39
N TRP A 99 -2.64 -15.70 -16.28
CA TRP A 99 -2.04 -15.83 -14.95
C TRP A 99 -1.91 -17.28 -14.52
N GLN A 100 -0.74 -17.61 -13.98
CA GLN A 100 -0.41 -18.95 -13.48
C GLN A 100 -0.19 -18.89 -11.97
N LYS A 101 -0.92 -19.73 -11.22
CA LYS A 101 -0.72 -19.89 -9.78
C LYS A 101 0.48 -20.78 -9.51
N VAL A 102 1.43 -20.29 -8.74
CA VAL A 102 2.61 -21.02 -8.30
C VAL A 102 2.29 -21.81 -7.02
N THR A 103 1.68 -21.15 -6.04
CA THR A 103 1.31 -21.77 -4.75
C THR A 103 0.17 -21.00 -4.09
N ASP A 104 -0.59 -21.65 -3.22
CA ASP A 104 -1.58 -21.04 -2.33
C ASP A 104 -1.02 -20.70 -0.92
N ASP A 105 0.06 -21.38 -0.52
CA ASP A 105 0.62 -21.30 0.84
C ASP A 105 2.14 -21.13 0.78
N ALA A 106 2.58 -19.95 0.37
CA ALA A 106 3.98 -19.59 0.48
C ALA A 106 4.43 -19.55 1.96
N PRO A 107 5.70 -19.90 2.26
CA PRO A 107 6.15 -20.12 3.64
C PRO A 107 6.11 -18.86 4.51
N TRP A 108 6.17 -17.68 3.89
CA TRP A 108 6.06 -16.39 4.56
C TRP A 108 4.66 -16.09 5.14
N LYS A 109 3.64 -16.91 4.85
CA LYS A 109 2.27 -16.81 5.39
C LYS A 109 1.51 -15.55 4.98
N GLY A 110 0.18 -15.62 5.04
CA GLY A 110 -0.70 -14.59 4.47
C GLY A 110 -0.37 -13.19 4.98
N ARG A 111 -0.16 -12.21 4.10
CA ARG A 111 0.26 -10.86 4.51
C ARG A 111 -0.12 -9.77 3.52
N ARG A 112 -0.24 -8.53 4.00
CA ARG A 112 -0.51 -7.32 3.21
C ARG A 112 0.39 -6.15 3.60
N GLY A 113 0.52 -5.15 2.75
CA GLY A 113 1.35 -3.97 2.98
C GLY A 113 2.83 -4.29 3.11
N HIS A 114 3.24 -5.42 2.53
CA HIS A 114 4.64 -5.82 2.41
C HIS A 114 5.20 -5.27 1.09
N GLN A 115 6.51 -5.33 0.92
CA GLN A 115 7.17 -4.99 -0.34
C GLN A 115 7.91 -6.21 -0.87
N VAL A 116 7.99 -6.32 -2.21
CA VAL A 116 8.87 -7.27 -2.89
C VAL A 116 9.70 -6.49 -3.90
N VAL A 117 11.01 -6.67 -3.85
CA VAL A 117 11.95 -6.02 -4.78
C VAL A 117 12.90 -7.04 -5.38
N VAL A 118 13.34 -6.80 -6.62
CA VAL A 118 14.42 -7.57 -7.24
C VAL A 118 15.75 -6.92 -6.89
N TYR A 119 16.62 -7.66 -6.22
CA TYR A 119 17.96 -7.22 -5.84
C TYR A 119 18.95 -8.36 -6.07
N GLN A 120 20.05 -8.09 -6.76
CA GLN A 120 21.09 -9.09 -7.08
C GLN A 120 20.52 -10.40 -7.65
N ASP A 121 19.64 -10.29 -8.66
CA ASP A 121 18.98 -11.42 -9.34
C ASP A 121 18.18 -12.34 -8.40
N ALA A 122 17.63 -11.77 -7.33
CA ALA A 122 16.75 -12.46 -6.39
C ALA A 122 15.63 -11.53 -5.91
N LEU A 123 14.50 -12.13 -5.54
CA LEU A 123 13.36 -11.48 -4.93
C LEU A 123 13.59 -11.37 -3.42
N TYR A 124 13.30 -10.20 -2.87
CA TYR A 124 13.32 -9.94 -1.43
C TYR A 124 11.94 -9.47 -0.98
N LEU A 125 11.26 -10.27 -0.16
CA LEU A 125 10.00 -9.90 0.49
C LEU A 125 10.30 -9.35 1.88
N ILE A 126 9.81 -8.15 2.17
CA ILE A 126 10.17 -7.40 3.37
C ILE A 126 8.90 -6.93 4.10
N GLY A 127 8.80 -7.28 5.38
CA GLY A 127 7.81 -6.76 6.32
C GLY A 127 6.34 -7.03 5.98
N GLY A 128 5.48 -6.06 6.31
CA GLY A 128 4.02 -6.12 6.14
C GLY A 128 3.27 -6.57 7.38
N TYR A 129 1.95 -6.70 7.27
CA TYR A 129 1.10 -7.28 8.32
C TYR A 129 0.80 -8.73 7.98
N ARG A 130 1.47 -9.65 8.70
CA ARG A 130 1.36 -11.09 8.53
C ARG A 130 0.26 -11.65 9.43
N VAL A 131 -0.50 -12.60 8.90
CA VAL A 131 -1.49 -13.40 9.61
C VAL A 131 -1.24 -14.88 9.37
N HIS A 132 -1.23 -15.67 10.43
CA HIS A 132 -1.18 -17.13 10.33
C HIS A 132 -2.11 -17.79 11.36
N ARG A 133 -2.60 -18.99 11.03
CA ARG A 133 -3.46 -19.79 11.91
C ARG A 133 -2.74 -21.06 12.30
N GLU A 134 -2.71 -21.36 13.60
CA GLU A 134 -2.17 -22.62 14.13
C GLU A 134 -3.06 -23.09 15.27
N ASN A 135 -3.44 -24.38 15.25
CA ASN A 135 -4.28 -25.01 16.29
C ASN A 135 -5.57 -24.25 16.63
N GLY A 136 -6.20 -23.61 15.63
CA GLY A 136 -7.43 -22.83 15.80
C GLY A 136 -7.24 -21.43 16.38
N VAL A 137 -5.99 -21.04 16.68
CA VAL A 137 -5.63 -19.69 17.12
C VAL A 137 -5.09 -18.91 15.92
N THR A 138 -5.44 -17.63 15.83
CA THR A 138 -4.93 -16.75 14.77
C THR A 138 -3.97 -15.73 15.35
N TYR A 139 -2.81 -15.62 14.71
CA TYR A 139 -1.75 -14.68 15.04
C TYR A 139 -1.64 -13.66 13.93
N GLY A 140 -1.65 -12.38 14.30
CA GLY A 140 -1.56 -11.28 13.36
C GLY A 140 -0.70 -10.16 13.92
N GLY A 141 0.18 -9.59 13.10
CA GLY A 141 1.07 -8.53 13.53
C GLY A 141 1.84 -7.92 12.38
N ALA A 142 2.31 -6.69 12.58
CA ALA A 142 3.35 -6.14 11.72
C ALA A 142 4.59 -7.04 11.82
N ALA A 143 5.34 -7.15 10.73
CA ALA A 143 6.52 -7.98 10.63
C ALA A 143 7.73 -7.16 10.18
N ASN A 144 8.92 -7.62 10.55
CA ASN A 144 10.19 -7.21 9.97
C ASN A 144 11.06 -8.41 9.52
N ASP A 145 10.40 -9.53 9.22
CA ASP A 145 11.07 -10.63 8.54
C ASP A 145 11.45 -10.24 7.11
N VAL A 146 12.52 -10.87 6.63
CA VAL A 146 12.98 -10.77 5.24
C VAL A 146 13.09 -12.17 4.67
N TRP A 147 12.44 -12.38 3.54
CA TRP A 147 12.46 -13.62 2.79
C TRP A 147 13.12 -13.41 1.44
N ARG A 148 13.91 -14.37 1.00
CA ARG A 148 14.62 -14.33 -0.28
C ARG A 148 14.21 -15.51 -1.16
N SER A 149 14.09 -15.26 -2.47
CA SER A 149 13.88 -16.30 -3.48
C SER A 149 14.68 -15.99 -4.74
N VAL A 150 15.25 -17.02 -5.36
CA VAL A 150 15.98 -16.89 -6.64
C VAL A 150 15.13 -17.26 -7.86
N ASP A 151 13.92 -17.76 -7.63
CA ASP A 151 13.05 -18.33 -8.66
C ASP A 151 11.57 -17.92 -8.51
N GLY A 152 11.21 -17.18 -7.46
CA GLY A 152 9.84 -16.81 -7.11
C GLY A 152 9.01 -17.95 -6.49
N ILE A 153 9.55 -19.17 -6.46
CA ILE A 153 8.84 -20.40 -6.06
C ILE A 153 9.32 -20.85 -4.68
N SER A 154 10.64 -20.95 -4.51
CA SER A 154 11.31 -21.41 -3.29
C SER A 154 11.79 -20.22 -2.48
N TRP A 155 11.31 -20.12 -1.23
CA TRP A 155 11.59 -18.97 -0.35
C TRP A 155 12.34 -19.39 0.91
N GLU A 156 13.37 -18.64 1.26
CA GLU A 156 14.19 -18.78 2.47
C GLU A 156 13.98 -17.57 3.39
N GLU A 157 13.71 -17.80 4.68
CA GLU A 157 13.70 -16.73 5.69
C GLU A 157 15.15 -16.39 6.05
N ILE A 158 15.67 -15.30 5.47
CA ILE A 158 17.06 -14.87 5.70
C ILE A 158 17.20 -13.98 6.94
N LYS A 159 16.11 -13.33 7.34
CA LYS A 159 16.01 -12.56 8.58
C LYS A 159 14.68 -12.89 9.26
N PRO A 160 14.69 -13.50 10.46
CA PRO A 160 13.46 -13.79 11.17
C PRO A 160 12.81 -12.52 11.71
N ASN A 161 11.48 -12.57 11.86
CA ASN A 161 10.73 -11.50 12.49
C ASN A 161 11.21 -11.31 13.94
N SER A 162 11.59 -10.10 14.32
CA SER A 162 12.15 -9.83 15.65
C SER A 162 11.10 -9.90 16.76
N TYR A 163 9.80 -9.82 16.45
CA TYR A 163 8.75 -9.97 17.46
C TYR A 163 8.68 -11.38 18.03
N LYS A 164 9.04 -11.50 19.31
CA LYS A 164 8.83 -12.69 20.12
C LYS A 164 7.61 -12.48 21.00
N THR A 165 6.62 -13.34 20.83
CA THR A 165 5.49 -13.45 21.75
C THR A 165 5.57 -14.80 22.43
N ARG A 166 5.02 -14.96 23.63
CA ARG A 166 4.88 -16.30 24.25
C ARG A 166 4.11 -17.28 23.40
N VAL A 167 3.37 -16.79 22.43
CA VAL A 167 2.65 -17.66 21.53
C VAL A 167 3.55 -18.19 20.41
N THR A 168 4.40 -17.34 19.83
CA THR A 168 5.34 -17.75 18.79
C THR A 168 6.59 -18.45 19.35
N HIS A 169 6.90 -18.23 20.63
CA HIS A 169 7.98 -18.89 21.34
C HIS A 169 7.52 -19.27 22.76
N PRO A 170 6.85 -20.42 22.95
CA PRO A 170 6.28 -20.86 24.24
C PRO A 170 7.28 -20.91 25.39
N GLU A 171 8.55 -21.08 25.06
CA GLU A 171 9.67 -21.23 26.00
C GLU A 171 10.17 -19.88 26.57
N ILE A 172 9.74 -18.73 26.03
CA ILE A 172 10.19 -17.42 26.52
C ILE A 172 9.56 -17.10 27.88
N SER A 173 10.37 -16.54 28.78
CA SER A 173 9.90 -16.14 30.11
C SER A 173 8.93 -14.96 30.01
N THR A 174 8.07 -14.76 31.02
CA THR A 174 7.08 -13.66 31.01
C THR A 174 7.72 -12.27 30.97
N ASN A 175 8.94 -12.13 31.49
CA ASN A 175 9.74 -10.92 31.46
C ASN A 175 10.49 -10.72 30.13
N GLU A 176 10.48 -11.73 29.25
CA GLU A 176 10.96 -11.68 27.87
C GLU A 176 9.78 -11.69 26.87
N ASP A 177 8.55 -11.80 27.37
CA ASP A 177 7.32 -11.75 26.58
C ASP A 177 6.95 -10.30 26.32
N VAL A 178 7.42 -9.77 25.20
CA VAL A 178 7.27 -8.36 24.80
C VAL A 178 5.79 -7.92 24.71
N ARG A 179 4.82 -8.84 24.78
CA ARG A 179 3.38 -8.50 24.85
C ARG A 179 2.58 -9.33 25.87
N GLY A 180 3.25 -9.79 26.92
CA GLY A 180 2.64 -10.34 28.12
C GLY A 180 2.90 -9.45 29.34
N ALA A 181 2.15 -8.35 29.44
CA ALA A 181 2.14 -7.35 30.52
C ALA A 181 3.20 -6.23 30.53
N ASP A 182 4.31 -6.28 29.77
CA ASP A 182 5.28 -5.19 29.77
C ASP A 182 5.84 -4.83 28.37
N LEU A 183 5.65 -3.56 28.02
CA LEU A 183 6.56 -2.59 27.37
C LEU A 183 7.49 -3.07 26.23
N TYR A 184 7.34 -2.39 25.09
CA TYR A 184 8.39 -2.21 24.07
C TYR A 184 9.74 -1.86 24.72
N ASP A 185 10.78 -2.66 24.46
CA ASP A 185 12.17 -2.37 24.80
C ASP A 185 12.89 -1.80 23.57
N PRO A 186 13.21 -0.50 23.54
CA PRO A 186 13.96 0.11 22.44
C PRO A 186 15.38 -0.47 22.27
N SER A 187 15.91 -1.21 23.26
CA SER A 187 17.21 -1.88 23.15
C SER A 187 17.17 -3.16 22.30
N ASP A 188 15.97 -3.68 22.01
CA ASP A 188 15.75 -4.74 21.02
C ASP A 188 15.68 -4.19 19.57
N ASP A 189 15.55 -2.87 19.39
CA ASP A 189 15.57 -2.19 18.08
C ASP A 189 17.01 -2.00 17.57
N ILE A 190 17.77 -3.11 17.46
CA ILE A 190 19.00 -3.11 16.66
C ILE A 190 18.73 -3.09 15.15
N ASP A 191 17.47 -3.37 14.76
CA ASP A 191 16.94 -3.34 13.41
C ASP A 191 15.79 -2.33 13.30
N TRP A 192 15.24 -2.19 12.10
CA TRP A 192 14.03 -1.42 11.87
C TRP A 192 12.78 -2.08 12.49
N TYR A 193 11.93 -1.21 13.03
CA TYR A 193 10.67 -1.62 13.67
C TYR A 193 9.70 -2.29 12.68
N PRO A 194 9.07 -3.42 13.03
CA PRO A 194 8.06 -4.08 12.20
C PRO A 194 6.95 -3.16 11.71
N ARG A 195 6.70 -3.16 10.40
CA ARG A 195 5.85 -2.16 9.76
C ARG A 195 5.18 -2.70 8.50
N LEU A 196 4.14 -2.01 8.08
CA LEU A 196 3.45 -2.22 6.81
C LEU A 196 3.34 -0.90 6.03
N ASP A 197 3.02 -1.02 4.75
CA ASP A 197 2.85 0.09 3.81
C ASP A 197 4.08 1.01 3.78
N HIS A 198 5.26 0.40 3.97
CA HIS A 198 6.57 1.01 3.79
C HIS A 198 7.01 0.87 2.34
N THR A 199 8.03 1.61 1.97
CA THR A 199 8.63 1.53 0.64
C THR A 199 9.99 0.87 0.76
N VAL A 200 10.31 -0.05 -0.17
CA VAL A 200 11.66 -0.57 -0.37
C VAL A 200 12.07 -0.27 -1.80
N VAL A 201 13.30 0.20 -1.98
CA VAL A 201 13.90 0.50 -3.27
C VAL A 201 15.30 -0.09 -3.35
N VAL A 202 15.76 -0.39 -4.56
CA VAL A 202 17.17 -0.68 -4.83
C VAL A 202 17.81 0.62 -5.28
N TYR A 203 18.72 1.17 -4.47
CA TYR A 203 19.22 2.53 -4.63
C TYR A 203 20.70 2.64 -4.25
N ASP A 204 21.46 3.40 -5.04
CA ASP A 204 22.84 3.78 -4.73
C ASP A 204 22.82 5.01 -3.81
N VAL A 205 22.95 4.76 -2.50
CA VAL A 205 22.78 5.78 -1.45
C VAL A 205 23.94 6.80 -1.42
N ASP A 206 25.12 6.41 -1.92
CA ASP A 206 26.35 7.21 -1.83
C ASP A 206 26.85 7.70 -3.20
N GLY A 207 26.12 7.42 -4.29
CA GLY A 207 26.58 7.70 -5.65
C GLY A 207 27.90 6.98 -5.98
N ALA A 208 28.11 5.81 -5.38
CA ALA A 208 29.32 5.00 -5.54
C ALA A 208 29.41 4.38 -6.95
N GLY A 209 28.32 4.39 -7.70
CA GLY A 209 28.21 3.99 -9.09
C GLY A 209 27.48 2.66 -9.28
N PRO A 210 27.29 2.24 -10.54
CA PRO A 210 26.53 1.05 -10.88
C PRO A 210 27.04 -0.22 -10.18
N GLY A 211 26.13 -1.02 -9.65
CA GLY A 211 26.46 -2.24 -8.92
C GLY A 211 26.80 -2.02 -7.44
N GLN A 212 26.65 -0.81 -6.93
CA GLN A 212 26.76 -0.48 -5.50
C GLN A 212 25.40 -0.19 -4.86
N GLU A 213 24.31 -0.50 -5.57
CA GLU A 213 22.97 -0.32 -5.06
C GLU A 213 22.75 -1.23 -3.84
N VAL A 214 21.97 -0.73 -2.88
CA VAL A 214 21.58 -1.43 -1.67
C VAL A 214 20.07 -1.48 -1.58
N LEU A 215 19.55 -2.39 -0.75
CA LEU A 215 18.17 -2.31 -0.31
C LEU A 215 18.04 -1.08 0.59
N ALA A 216 17.17 -0.15 0.22
CA ALA A 216 16.85 1.03 1.01
C ALA A 216 15.37 1.01 1.38
N MET A 217 15.07 1.20 2.66
CA MET A 217 13.72 1.16 3.20
C MET A 217 13.39 2.46 3.91
N PHE A 218 12.18 2.97 3.69
CA PHE A 218 11.67 4.16 4.39
C PHE A 218 10.16 4.14 4.54
N GLY A 219 9.67 4.98 5.45
CA GLY A 219 8.24 5.13 5.67
C GLY A 219 7.60 3.90 6.32
N GLY A 220 6.30 3.77 6.07
CA GLY A 220 5.42 2.78 6.66
C GLY A 220 4.88 3.20 8.01
N PHE A 221 4.04 2.33 8.55
CA PHE A 221 3.51 2.48 9.90
C PHE A 221 3.46 1.15 10.63
N ALA A 222 3.37 1.23 11.95
CA ALA A 222 3.05 0.12 12.82
C ALA A 222 1.74 0.39 13.54
N LYS A 223 0.90 -0.65 13.62
CA LYS A 223 -0.30 -0.62 14.48
C LYS A 223 0.14 -0.99 15.89
N GLU A 224 0.16 -0.02 16.80
CA GLU A 224 0.32 -0.29 18.23
C GLU A 224 -1.04 -0.76 18.77
N TRP A 225 -1.14 -2.03 19.17
CA TRP A 225 -2.14 -2.41 20.15
C TRP A 225 -1.59 -1.96 21.50
N MET A 226 -2.08 -0.83 22.03
CA MET A 226 -1.83 -0.44 23.42
C MET A 226 -2.76 -1.25 24.34
N PRO A 227 -2.29 -2.20 25.16
CA PRO A 227 -3.18 -2.97 26.05
C PRO A 227 -3.69 -2.17 27.26
N TYR A 228 -3.45 -0.86 27.33
CA TYR A 228 -3.85 0.00 28.44
C TYR A 228 -4.67 1.22 28.00
N LEU A 229 -5.86 0.96 27.46
CA LEU A 229 -7.10 1.66 27.81
C LEU A 229 -8.24 0.63 27.74
N ASN A 230 -8.18 -0.37 28.64
CA ASN A 230 -9.35 -1.18 28.96
C ASN A 230 -10.31 -0.38 29.88
N ASP A 231 -10.62 0.86 29.49
CA ASP A 231 -11.64 1.73 30.06
C ASP A 231 -12.88 1.80 29.14
N GLY A 232 -12.87 1.09 28.02
CA GLY A 232 -13.95 1.08 27.04
C GLY A 232 -13.76 2.08 25.90
N ASN A 233 -12.63 2.79 25.81
CA ASN A 233 -12.27 3.59 24.65
C ASN A 233 -11.28 2.86 23.73
N ASN A 234 -11.73 2.60 22.49
CA ASN A 234 -10.95 1.98 21.41
C ASN A 234 -9.89 2.93 20.83
N ASP A 235 -8.87 3.29 21.59
CA ASP A 235 -7.78 4.15 21.08
C ASP A 235 -6.70 3.31 20.38
N GLU A 236 -6.93 3.01 19.10
CA GLU A 236 -5.90 2.48 18.20
C GLU A 236 -4.91 3.60 17.83
N THR A 237 -3.66 3.55 18.30
CA THR A 237 -2.61 4.48 17.88
C THR A 237 -1.74 3.86 16.79
N ARG A 238 -1.46 4.63 15.75
CA ARG A 238 -0.58 4.25 14.64
C ARG A 238 0.72 5.04 14.75
N LYS A 239 1.86 4.36 14.72
CA LYS A 239 3.19 4.99 14.65
C LYS A 239 3.65 5.01 13.20
N TYR A 240 3.89 6.19 12.65
CA TYR A 240 4.41 6.37 11.28
C TYR A 240 5.90 6.67 11.34
N PHE A 241 6.64 6.18 10.36
CA PHE A 241 8.09 6.27 10.36
C PHE A 241 8.61 7.25 9.31
N ALA A 242 9.60 8.04 9.70
CA ALA A 242 10.37 8.94 8.84
C ALA A 242 11.84 8.50 8.76
N ASP A 243 12.15 7.33 9.30
CA ASP A 243 13.47 6.74 9.27
C ASP A 243 13.83 6.24 7.87
N PHE A 244 15.12 6.04 7.66
CA PHE A 244 15.68 5.51 6.44
C PHE A 244 16.70 4.46 6.82
N TRP A 245 16.61 3.29 6.21
CA TRP A 245 17.45 2.13 6.52
C TRP A 245 18.04 1.57 5.25
N THR A 246 19.27 1.07 5.33
CA THR A 246 19.95 0.44 4.20
C THR A 246 20.49 -0.93 4.56
N SER A 247 20.57 -1.83 3.57
CA SER A 247 21.14 -3.17 3.73
C SER A 247 21.74 -3.67 2.42
N GLU A 248 22.93 -4.26 2.51
CA GLU A 248 23.61 -4.91 1.38
C GLU A 248 23.18 -6.37 1.17
N ASP A 249 22.56 -6.99 2.17
CA ASP A 249 22.25 -8.42 2.20
C ASP A 249 20.80 -8.76 2.58
N GLY A 250 20.02 -7.77 3.04
CA GLY A 250 18.67 -7.93 3.58
C GLY A 250 18.63 -8.47 5.01
N ILE A 251 19.78 -8.77 5.62
CA ILE A 251 19.92 -9.34 6.95
C ILE A 251 20.33 -8.26 7.94
N VAL A 252 21.43 -7.56 7.65
CA VAL A 252 21.98 -6.50 8.50
C VAL A 252 21.53 -5.15 7.97
N TRP A 253 20.81 -4.39 8.79
CA TRP A 253 20.29 -3.09 8.43
C TRP A 253 20.99 -1.98 9.20
N SER A 254 21.36 -0.92 8.49
CA SER A 254 21.98 0.27 9.07
C SER A 254 21.04 1.46 8.97
N GLN A 255 20.78 2.11 10.11
CA GLN A 255 19.98 3.33 10.13
C GLN A 255 20.78 4.48 9.52
N GLN A 256 20.14 5.21 8.61
CA GLN A 256 20.67 6.42 7.99
C GLN A 256 19.95 7.66 8.51
N GLU A 257 20.43 8.83 8.11
CA GLU A 257 19.81 10.10 8.46
C GLU A 257 18.34 10.17 7.98
N PRO A 258 17.37 10.41 8.90
CA PRO A 258 15.95 10.37 8.60
C PRO A 258 15.47 11.58 7.81
N MET A 259 14.30 11.45 7.19
CA MET A 259 13.58 12.56 6.58
C MET A 259 13.12 13.55 7.67
N THR A 260 13.84 14.66 7.84
CA THR A 260 13.55 15.67 8.86
C THR A 260 13.39 17.06 8.26
N LEU A 261 12.55 17.89 8.90
CA LEU A 261 12.50 19.33 8.64
C LEU A 261 13.16 20.08 9.79
N GLY A 262 14.07 21.00 9.48
CA GLY A 262 14.53 22.01 10.45
C GLY A 262 13.49 23.12 10.64
N GLY A 263 13.36 23.68 11.86
CA GLY A 263 12.58 24.92 12.09
C GLY A 263 11.84 25.02 13.43
N THR A 264 11.19 26.17 13.66
CA THR A 264 10.48 26.55 14.91
C THR A 264 9.28 25.66 15.26
N ASN A 265 8.77 24.88 14.30
CA ASN A 265 7.62 24.00 14.49
C ASN A 265 8.00 22.62 15.05
N ALA A 266 9.31 22.30 15.18
CA ALA A 266 9.78 21.08 15.84
C ALA A 266 9.26 20.94 17.28
N GLY A 267 8.96 22.07 17.96
CA GLY A 267 8.36 22.07 19.30
C GLY A 267 6.88 21.69 19.35
N ILE A 268 6.14 21.75 18.23
CA ILE A 268 4.71 21.42 18.14
C ILE A 268 4.51 19.99 17.62
N PHE A 269 5.33 19.54 16.66
CA PHE A 269 5.15 18.26 15.97
C PHE A 269 6.22 17.20 16.33
N GLY A 270 7.20 17.55 17.16
CA GLY A 270 8.35 16.68 17.45
C GLY A 270 9.30 16.50 16.26
N SER A 271 10.33 15.68 16.42
CA SER A 271 11.37 15.38 15.42
C SER A 271 10.93 14.44 14.29
N TYR A 272 9.63 14.10 14.19
CA TYR A 272 9.08 13.09 13.25
C TYR A 272 8.13 13.71 12.20
N THR A 273 8.50 14.86 11.63
CA THR A 273 7.61 15.70 10.80
C THR A 273 7.26 15.14 9.41
N ALA A 274 7.85 14.02 8.98
CA ALA A 274 7.67 13.45 7.64
C ALA A 274 7.19 11.98 7.63
N GLY A 275 6.80 11.44 8.78
CA GLY A 275 6.54 10.00 8.91
C GLY A 275 5.29 9.57 8.17
N ARG A 276 5.44 8.77 7.11
CA ARG A 276 4.39 8.49 6.13
C ARG A 276 4.32 7.01 5.77
N ALA A 277 3.13 6.54 5.41
CA ALA A 277 2.91 5.23 4.80
C ALA A 277 2.29 5.37 3.42
N SER A 278 2.43 4.35 2.57
CA SER A 278 1.84 4.30 1.22
C SER A 278 2.26 5.49 0.34
N ALA A 279 3.53 5.89 0.45
CA ALA A 279 4.12 6.92 -0.39
C ALA A 279 4.69 6.29 -1.67
N ALA A 280 4.60 7.03 -2.78
CA ALA A 280 5.22 6.63 -4.03
C ALA A 280 6.63 7.22 -4.14
N HIS A 281 7.43 6.66 -5.05
CA HIS A 281 8.80 7.08 -5.26
C HIS A 281 9.21 6.95 -6.72
N PHE A 282 10.31 7.60 -7.08
CA PHE A 282 11.02 7.35 -8.34
C PHE A 282 12.49 7.74 -8.20
N ILE A 283 13.34 7.20 -9.07
CA ILE A 283 14.76 7.53 -9.13
C ILE A 283 15.03 8.24 -10.46
N HIS A 284 15.68 9.40 -10.38
CA HIS A 284 16.09 10.18 -11.56
C HIS A 284 17.46 10.80 -11.32
N ASP A 285 18.38 10.69 -12.27
CA ASP A 285 19.76 11.19 -12.16
C ASP A 285 20.45 10.79 -10.83
N ASP A 286 20.33 9.50 -10.45
CA ASP A 286 20.88 8.92 -9.21
C ASP A 286 20.29 9.48 -7.90
N GLU A 287 19.15 10.18 -7.98
CA GLU A 287 18.48 10.76 -6.81
C GLU A 287 17.12 10.12 -6.57
N LEU A 288 16.88 9.75 -5.31
CA LEU A 288 15.60 9.22 -4.86
C LEU A 288 14.63 10.36 -4.54
N TYR A 289 13.45 10.30 -5.16
CA TYR A 289 12.33 11.19 -4.89
C TYR A 289 11.18 10.44 -4.22
N VAL A 290 10.54 11.06 -3.24
CA VAL A 290 9.40 10.50 -2.49
C VAL A 290 8.23 11.47 -2.51
N VAL A 291 7.04 10.98 -2.89
CA VAL A 291 5.84 11.76 -3.14
C VAL A 291 4.65 11.18 -2.37
N GLY A 292 3.87 12.06 -1.75
CA GLY A 292 2.64 11.74 -1.02
C GLY A 292 2.82 10.81 0.18
N GLY A 293 1.78 10.02 0.46
CA GLY A 293 1.65 9.14 1.63
C GLY A 293 0.58 9.60 2.63
N THR A 294 0.33 8.79 3.67
CA THR A 294 -0.66 9.01 4.74
C THR A 294 -0.04 8.97 6.13
N SER A 295 -0.56 9.77 7.08
CA SER A 295 -0.22 9.79 8.51
C SER A 295 -1.46 9.99 9.36
N TRP A 296 -1.37 9.66 10.65
CA TRP A 296 -2.49 9.67 11.60
C TRP A 296 -2.59 10.95 12.43
N PHE A 297 -2.40 12.12 11.84
CA PHE A 297 -2.77 13.34 12.56
C PHE A 297 -4.31 13.40 12.70
N ASN A 298 -4.76 13.41 13.95
CA ASN A 298 -6.17 13.40 14.32
C ASN A 298 -6.78 14.76 13.95
N PHE A 299 -7.48 14.85 12.82
CA PHE A 299 -8.17 16.07 12.36
C PHE A 299 -9.45 16.40 13.15
N GLN A 300 -9.57 15.93 14.40
CA GLN A 300 -10.74 16.22 15.22
C GLN A 300 -10.58 17.60 15.87
N ASP A 301 -11.53 18.46 15.51
CA ASP A 301 -11.84 19.76 16.12
C ASP A 301 -10.85 20.91 15.83
N ASN A 302 -10.84 21.40 14.58
CA ASN A 302 -11.27 22.76 14.23
C ASN A 302 -10.81 23.16 12.80
N SER A 303 -11.80 23.22 11.90
CA SER A 303 -11.94 24.14 10.77
C SER A 303 -10.78 25.12 10.46
N ALA A 304 -9.93 24.77 9.49
CA ALA A 304 -9.39 25.60 8.39
C ALA A 304 -7.99 25.10 7.93
N GLY A 305 -7.91 24.52 6.72
CA GLY A 305 -6.71 24.50 5.86
C GLY A 305 -5.36 24.15 6.51
N PHE A 306 -5.29 23.16 7.41
CA PHE A 306 -4.06 22.83 8.11
C PHE A 306 -3.35 21.64 7.44
N ILE A 307 -2.28 21.94 6.71
CA ILE A 307 -1.36 20.96 6.12
C ILE A 307 -0.22 20.70 7.10
N VAL A 308 0.08 19.44 7.39
CA VAL A 308 1.27 19.06 8.18
C VAL A 308 2.53 19.52 7.42
N PRO A 309 3.39 20.37 8.00
CA PRO A 309 4.55 20.89 7.28
C PRO A 309 5.41 19.76 6.67
N GLY A 310 5.66 19.80 5.35
CA GLY A 310 6.46 18.81 4.63
C GLY A 310 5.65 17.76 3.87
N TRP A 311 4.36 17.66 4.13
CA TRP A 311 3.45 16.70 3.47
C TRP A 311 2.94 17.19 2.12
N ASP A 312 3.15 18.47 1.85
CA ASP A 312 2.89 19.19 0.61
C ASP A 312 4.14 19.33 -0.26
N ARG A 313 5.11 18.41 -0.10
CA ARG A 313 6.41 18.50 -0.77
C ARG A 313 6.82 17.20 -1.39
N VAL A 314 7.56 17.32 -2.49
CA VAL A 314 8.38 16.24 -3.01
C VAL A 314 9.67 16.21 -2.19
N TRP A 315 9.96 15.06 -1.60
CA TRP A 315 11.18 14.82 -0.85
C TRP A 315 12.23 14.28 -1.78
N ARG A 316 13.47 14.76 -1.64
CA ARG A 316 14.59 14.38 -2.46
C ARG A 316 15.75 13.99 -1.56
N ARG A 317 16.27 12.78 -1.74
CA ARG A 317 17.53 12.36 -1.12
C ARG A 317 18.68 13.06 -1.84
N THR A 318 19.53 13.75 -1.08
CA THR A 318 20.69 14.50 -1.59
C THR A 318 21.94 14.15 -0.79
N ALA A 319 23.14 14.33 -1.33
CA ALA A 319 24.38 13.97 -0.61
C ALA A 319 24.54 14.72 0.74
N ASP A 320 24.32 16.05 0.75
CA ASP A 320 24.39 16.90 1.95
C ASP A 320 23.58 18.21 1.73
N PRO A 321 22.58 18.55 2.56
CA PRO A 321 22.01 17.73 3.63
C PRO A 321 21.38 16.45 3.07
N PRO A 322 21.21 15.38 3.86
CA PRO A 322 20.76 14.08 3.37
C PRO A 322 19.37 14.13 2.72
N TRP A 323 18.53 15.08 3.15
CA TRP A 323 17.20 15.31 2.61
C TRP A 323 17.00 16.77 2.27
N SER A 324 16.45 17.02 1.09
CA SER A 324 15.94 18.32 0.66
C SER A 324 14.51 18.17 0.16
N VAL A 325 13.85 19.31 -0.06
CA VAL A 325 12.47 19.36 -0.51
C VAL A 325 12.38 20.27 -1.74
N LEU A 326 11.68 19.81 -2.77
CA LEU A 326 11.39 20.59 -3.97
C LEU A 326 9.95 21.11 -3.90
N GLY A 327 9.73 22.38 -4.32
CA GLY A 327 8.41 23.02 -4.26
C GLY A 327 7.41 22.49 -5.31
N PRO A 328 6.17 23.04 -5.42
CA PRO A 328 5.42 23.82 -4.44
C PRO A 328 4.21 23.05 -3.84
N ASN A 329 3.56 23.71 -2.87
CA ASN A 329 2.36 23.36 -2.10
C ASN A 329 1.06 23.12 -2.92
N ASP A 330 1.10 22.48 -4.08
CA ASP A 330 -0.14 22.07 -4.77
C ASP A 330 -0.59 20.72 -4.23
N SER A 331 -1.61 20.76 -3.36
CA SER A 331 -2.16 19.58 -2.69
C SER A 331 -2.82 18.58 -3.65
N ASP A 332 -3.01 18.90 -4.94
CA ASP A 332 -3.71 18.02 -5.86
C ASP A 332 -2.93 16.78 -6.28
N TYR A 333 -1.61 16.84 -6.37
CA TYR A 333 -0.78 15.67 -6.68
C TYR A 333 -0.01 15.11 -5.48
N ILE A 334 0.14 15.87 -4.39
CA ILE A 334 0.95 15.45 -3.23
C ILE A 334 0.10 14.81 -2.12
N GLU A 335 -1.13 15.27 -1.86
CA GLU A 335 -1.96 14.73 -0.77
C GLU A 335 -2.71 13.44 -1.16
N ARG A 336 -1.98 12.41 -1.57
CA ARG A 336 -2.53 11.12 -2.00
C ARG A 336 -1.78 9.94 -1.36
N ARG A 337 -2.47 8.82 -1.16
CA ARG A 337 -1.93 7.56 -0.64
C ARG A 337 -2.30 6.38 -1.52
N GLY A 338 -1.48 5.33 -1.48
CA GLY A 338 -1.73 4.08 -2.20
C GLY A 338 -1.82 4.31 -3.71
N HIS A 339 -0.99 5.23 -4.20
CA HIS A 339 -0.81 5.61 -5.60
C HIS A 339 0.57 5.13 -6.03
N GLU A 340 0.74 4.89 -7.33
CA GLU A 340 2.01 4.47 -7.90
C GLU A 340 2.61 5.56 -8.80
N ILE A 341 3.95 5.58 -8.87
CA ILE A 341 4.69 6.37 -9.86
C ILE A 341 5.49 5.40 -10.72
N VAL A 342 5.29 5.45 -12.03
CA VAL A 342 5.96 4.56 -12.99
C VAL A 342 6.67 5.36 -14.08
N GLU A 343 7.87 4.91 -14.46
CA GLU A 343 8.58 5.47 -15.61
C GLU A 343 8.10 4.81 -16.90
N TYR A 344 7.47 5.58 -17.78
CA TYR A 344 6.94 5.09 -19.06
C TYR A 344 7.05 6.16 -20.14
N ASP A 345 7.58 5.76 -21.31
CA ASP A 345 7.80 6.63 -22.47
C ASP A 345 8.53 7.95 -22.13
N ASN A 346 9.68 7.84 -21.45
CA ASN A 346 10.55 8.96 -21.06
C ASN A 346 9.89 10.01 -20.14
N ALA A 347 8.93 9.59 -19.31
CA ALA A 347 8.35 10.41 -18.27
C ALA A 347 7.95 9.56 -17.07
N TYR A 348 7.82 10.18 -15.89
CA TYR A 348 7.22 9.52 -14.74
C TYR A 348 5.74 9.88 -14.65
N TRP A 349 4.90 8.88 -14.46
CA TRP A 349 3.45 9.03 -14.39
C TRP A 349 2.99 8.81 -12.96
N ILE A 350 2.38 9.83 -12.36
CA ILE A 350 1.72 9.72 -11.07
C ILE A 350 0.29 9.24 -11.33
N LEU A 351 0.06 7.97 -11.03
CA LEU A 351 -1.24 7.34 -11.20
C LEU A 351 -2.20 7.76 -10.05
N PRO A 352 -3.52 7.52 -10.20
CA PRO A 352 -4.52 7.89 -9.20
C PRO A 352 -4.30 7.24 -7.83
N GLY A 353 -4.90 7.78 -6.78
CA GLY A 353 -4.92 7.20 -5.43
C GLY A 353 -5.95 7.92 -4.56
N SER A 354 -6.07 7.57 -3.27
CA SER A 354 -7.04 8.26 -2.39
C SER A 354 -6.43 9.48 -1.74
N LYS A 355 -7.22 10.55 -1.61
CA LYS A 355 -6.92 11.64 -0.68
C LYS A 355 -7.36 11.23 0.75
N PRO A 356 -6.56 11.48 1.80
CA PRO A 356 -7.00 11.29 3.18
C PRO A 356 -8.22 12.17 3.47
N ALA A 357 -9.36 11.56 3.82
CA ALA A 357 -10.61 12.28 4.03
C ALA A 357 -10.55 13.23 5.24
N ALA A 358 -10.55 14.54 4.99
CA ALA A 358 -10.99 15.55 5.95
C ALA A 358 -12.38 16.07 5.55
N ILE A 359 -13.41 15.28 5.85
CA ILE A 359 -14.81 15.66 6.19
C ILE A 359 -15.65 16.56 5.25
N PHE A 360 -15.14 17.13 4.15
CA PHE A 360 -16.00 17.84 3.20
C PHE A 360 -15.65 17.53 1.75
N TRP A 361 -16.48 16.64 1.16
CA TRP A 361 -16.65 16.37 -0.26
C TRP A 361 -15.39 15.92 -1.01
N TYR A 362 -15.48 14.73 -1.61
CA TYR A 362 -14.53 14.11 -2.54
C TYR A 362 -14.18 15.02 -3.73
N GLY A 363 -13.39 16.07 -3.50
CA GLY A 363 -12.84 16.96 -4.51
C GLY A 363 -11.40 16.60 -4.91
N GLY A 364 -10.86 15.53 -4.35
CA GLY A 364 -9.54 15.03 -4.68
C GLY A 364 -9.55 14.26 -5.99
N ALA A 365 -9.36 14.98 -7.08
CA ALA A 365 -9.47 14.45 -8.43
C ALA A 365 -8.53 13.27 -8.70
N ASP A 366 -9.07 12.18 -9.25
CA ASP A 366 -8.44 10.98 -9.81
C ASP A 366 -7.62 11.28 -11.07
N THR A 367 -6.87 12.37 -10.96
CA THR A 367 -6.05 13.00 -11.97
C THR A 367 -4.73 12.28 -12.07
N ILE A 368 -4.34 12.10 -13.32
CA ILE A 368 -3.05 11.57 -13.71
C ILE A 368 -2.14 12.76 -13.92
N TRP A 369 -0.92 12.64 -13.41
CA TRP A 369 0.09 13.67 -13.54
C TRP A 369 1.32 13.09 -14.19
N LYS A 370 2.07 13.96 -14.83
CA LYS A 370 3.31 13.63 -15.51
C LYS A 370 4.43 14.46 -14.90
N ILE A 371 5.52 13.80 -14.58
CA ILE A 371 6.77 14.42 -14.20
C ILE A 371 7.66 14.36 -15.44
N THR A 372 7.96 15.53 -15.98
CA THR A 372 8.99 15.68 -17.01
C THR A 372 10.25 16.22 -16.36
N THR A 373 11.36 15.59 -16.69
CA THR A 373 12.67 15.92 -16.14
C THR A 373 13.48 16.65 -17.21
N GLY A 374 13.89 17.89 -16.90
CA GLY A 374 14.85 18.61 -17.73
C GLY A 374 16.28 18.16 -17.43
N THR A 375 17.27 18.88 -17.96
CA THR A 375 18.66 18.69 -17.51
C THR A 375 18.83 19.32 -16.12
N GLY A 376 19.01 18.49 -15.08
CA GLY A 376 19.20 18.92 -13.68
C GLY A 376 17.95 18.77 -12.79
N PRO A 377 18.00 19.20 -11.52
CA PRO A 377 17.04 18.79 -10.48
C PRO A 377 15.69 19.52 -10.51
N THR A 378 15.32 20.07 -11.67
CA THR A 378 14.04 20.76 -11.84
C THR A 378 13.02 19.76 -12.35
N LEU A 379 12.10 19.38 -11.47
CA LEU A 379 10.95 18.56 -11.82
C LEU A 379 9.84 19.47 -12.35
N ALA A 380 9.38 19.23 -13.58
CA ALA A 380 8.17 19.83 -14.11
C ALA A 380 7.02 18.83 -13.95
N ILE A 381 6.21 19.06 -12.92
CA ILE A 381 5.02 18.26 -12.62
C ILE A 381 3.81 18.96 -13.24
N THR A 382 3.16 18.31 -14.20
CA THR A 382 2.02 18.84 -14.94
C THR A 382 0.90 17.82 -14.97
N ARG A 383 -0.35 18.28 -15.12
CA ARG A 383 -1.42 17.37 -15.55
C ARG A 383 -1.05 16.81 -16.92
N ASP A 384 -1.46 15.59 -17.18
CA ASP A 384 -1.24 14.84 -18.41
C ASP A 384 -2.04 15.31 -19.64
N GLY A 385 -2.46 16.58 -19.62
CA GLY A 385 -3.30 17.17 -20.65
C GLY A 385 -4.80 16.99 -20.44
N SER A 386 -5.26 16.14 -19.50
CA SER A 386 -6.70 15.98 -19.27
C SER A 386 -7.29 17.16 -18.46
N PRO A 387 -8.20 17.97 -19.04
CA PRO A 387 -9.02 18.91 -18.26
C PRO A 387 -9.98 18.21 -17.29
N ASP A 388 -10.31 16.94 -17.57
CA ASP A 388 -11.23 16.15 -16.77
C ASP A 388 -10.56 15.61 -15.51
N THR A 389 -11.31 15.61 -14.41
CA THR A 389 -10.83 15.12 -13.11
C THR A 389 -10.99 13.61 -12.94
N GLY A 390 -11.52 12.91 -13.96
CA GLY A 390 -11.87 11.49 -13.88
C GLY A 390 -10.94 10.64 -14.72
N SER A 391 -10.23 9.71 -14.08
CA SER A 391 -9.58 8.60 -14.77
C SER A 391 -10.49 7.37 -14.82
N PRO A 392 -10.27 6.43 -15.76
CA PRO A 392 -10.98 5.14 -15.77
C PRO A 392 -10.76 4.33 -14.48
N MET A 393 -9.68 4.64 -13.75
CA MET A 393 -9.28 4.03 -12.48
C MET A 393 -9.78 4.80 -11.25
N TYR A 394 -10.81 5.64 -11.39
CA TYR A 394 -11.40 6.45 -10.30
C TYR A 394 -11.55 5.68 -8.99
N GLY A 395 -11.00 6.16 -7.88
CA GLY A 395 -11.17 5.56 -6.55
C GLY A 395 -10.50 4.20 -6.35
N ILE A 396 -9.59 3.77 -7.23
CA ILE A 396 -8.72 2.61 -7.00
C ILE A 396 -7.50 3.04 -6.18
N THR A 397 -7.17 2.28 -5.14
CA THR A 397 -6.05 2.52 -4.23
C THR A 397 -5.42 1.22 -3.75
N ASP A 398 -4.21 1.29 -3.21
CA ASP A 398 -3.48 0.12 -2.69
C ASP A 398 -3.38 -1.00 -3.74
N TYR A 399 -3.30 -0.57 -5.00
CA TYR A 399 -2.95 -1.36 -6.18
C TYR A 399 -1.44 -1.41 -6.35
N SER A 400 -0.97 -2.20 -7.31
CA SER A 400 0.42 -2.16 -7.77
C SER A 400 0.46 -1.87 -9.27
N ALA A 401 1.57 -1.31 -9.75
CA ALA A 401 1.73 -0.96 -11.17
C ALA A 401 3.12 -1.34 -11.67
N GLU A 402 3.18 -2.04 -12.80
CA GLU A 402 4.42 -2.51 -13.41
C GLU A 402 4.53 -2.06 -14.85
N VAL A 403 5.70 -1.60 -15.27
CA VAL A 403 5.98 -1.37 -16.70
C VAL A 403 6.62 -2.63 -17.25
N PHE A 404 5.96 -3.25 -18.23
CA PHE A 404 6.35 -4.56 -18.73
C PHE A 404 6.18 -4.65 -20.24
N THR A 405 7.09 -5.37 -20.89
CA THR A 405 7.03 -5.69 -22.31
C THR A 405 6.94 -7.21 -22.46
N PRO A 406 5.74 -7.75 -22.71
CA PRO A 406 5.55 -9.18 -22.96
C PRO A 406 6.46 -9.71 -24.08
N LEU A 407 7.03 -10.89 -23.87
CA LEU A 407 7.79 -11.59 -24.93
C LEU A 407 6.88 -12.46 -25.82
N THR A 408 5.70 -12.81 -25.31
CA THR A 408 4.73 -13.68 -26.00
C THR A 408 3.30 -13.16 -25.79
N GLY A 409 2.32 -13.81 -26.42
CA GLY A 409 0.91 -13.43 -26.31
C GLY A 409 0.46 -12.36 -27.30
N GLU A 410 -0.76 -11.83 -27.09
CA GLU A 410 -1.40 -10.83 -27.96
C GLU A 410 -0.60 -9.52 -28.02
N TYR A 411 0.01 -9.12 -26.90
CA TYR A 411 0.72 -7.84 -26.74
C TYR A 411 2.26 -7.99 -26.79
N ALA A 412 2.75 -9.04 -27.45
CA ALA A 412 4.18 -9.33 -27.54
C ALA A 412 4.96 -8.17 -28.18
N GLY A 413 5.99 -7.69 -27.49
CA GLY A 413 6.86 -6.59 -27.93
C GLY A 413 6.31 -5.19 -27.68
N GLU A 414 5.13 -5.06 -27.05
CA GLU A 414 4.51 -3.77 -26.76
C GLU A 414 4.63 -3.42 -25.27
N SER A 415 5.49 -2.45 -24.96
CA SER A 415 5.63 -1.94 -23.59
C SER A 415 4.37 -1.19 -23.15
N ALA A 416 3.87 -1.55 -21.96
CA ALA A 416 2.71 -0.91 -21.36
C ALA A 416 2.87 -0.85 -19.82
N ILE A 417 2.11 0.04 -19.20
CA ILE A 417 1.90 0.03 -17.75
C ILE A 417 0.77 -0.97 -17.46
N PHE A 418 1.01 -1.89 -16.54
CA PHE A 418 0.02 -2.83 -16.03
C PHE A 418 -0.37 -2.43 -14.62
N VAL A 419 -1.62 -2.00 -14.41
CA VAL A 419 -2.16 -1.74 -13.07
C VAL A 419 -2.91 -2.97 -12.60
N LEU A 420 -2.49 -3.51 -11.46
CA LEU A 420 -2.85 -4.82 -10.96
C LEU A 420 -3.69 -4.69 -9.69
N PHE A 421 -4.98 -5.02 -9.80
CA PHE A 421 -5.92 -5.15 -8.68
C PHE A 421 -6.01 -3.88 -7.81
N GLY A 422 -6.76 -3.90 -6.71
CA GLY A 422 -6.81 -2.76 -5.78
C GLY A 422 -8.06 -2.73 -4.92
N ASP A 423 -8.02 -1.91 -3.87
CA ASP A 423 -9.20 -1.55 -3.07
C ASP A 423 -9.84 -0.28 -3.62
N GLY A 424 -11.12 -0.03 -3.30
CA GLY A 424 -11.76 1.22 -3.64
C GLY A 424 -12.87 1.64 -2.69
N ASP A 425 -13.09 2.95 -2.58
CA ASP A 425 -14.15 3.57 -1.80
C ASP A 425 -15.53 3.20 -2.41
N GLY A 426 -16.09 2.06 -1.99
CA GLY A 426 -17.38 1.56 -2.45
C GLY A 426 -17.39 0.13 -2.97
N GLY A 427 -16.25 -0.55 -3.03
CA GLY A 427 -16.19 -1.97 -3.39
C GLY A 427 -14.98 -2.34 -4.23
N VAL A 428 -14.75 -3.66 -4.29
CA VAL A 428 -13.57 -4.31 -4.88
C VAL A 428 -13.45 -4.03 -6.37
N ARG A 429 -12.29 -3.54 -6.80
CA ARG A 429 -11.94 -3.41 -8.22
C ARG A 429 -10.97 -4.52 -8.59
N ASP A 430 -11.53 -5.67 -8.93
CA ASP A 430 -10.79 -6.78 -9.52
C ASP A 430 -10.54 -6.50 -11.01
N THR A 431 -9.75 -5.45 -11.26
CA THR A 431 -9.48 -4.96 -12.60
C THR A 431 -7.99 -4.96 -12.84
N THR A 432 -7.59 -5.56 -13.96
CA THR A 432 -6.26 -5.40 -14.51
C THR A 432 -6.37 -4.40 -15.66
N TRP A 433 -5.59 -3.33 -15.63
CA TRP A 433 -5.55 -2.34 -16.71
C TRP A 433 -4.22 -2.44 -17.43
N ARG A 434 -4.27 -2.46 -18.76
CA ARG A 434 -3.13 -2.19 -19.63
C ARG A 434 -3.23 -0.75 -20.11
N ILE A 435 -2.19 0.03 -19.89
CA ILE A 435 -2.15 1.45 -20.20
C ILE A 435 -1.00 1.71 -21.17
N THR A 436 -1.32 2.32 -22.31
CA THR A 436 -0.36 2.72 -23.34
C THR A 436 -0.44 4.22 -23.57
N LYS A 437 0.50 4.79 -24.32
CA LYS A 437 0.37 6.17 -24.79
C LYS A 437 -0.56 6.21 -26.00
N GLN A 438 -1.41 7.23 -26.11
CA GLN A 438 -2.19 7.46 -27.33
C GLN A 438 -1.24 7.72 -28.51
N GLU A 439 -1.56 7.14 -29.67
CA GLU A 439 -0.88 7.51 -30.91
C GLU A 439 -1.17 8.99 -31.22
N GLU A 440 -0.15 9.78 -31.56
CA GLU A 440 -0.34 11.19 -31.92
C GLU A 440 -1.21 11.32 -33.18
N GLY A 441 -2.51 11.57 -32.98
CA GLY A 441 -3.46 12.02 -34.00
C GLY A 441 -4.35 10.93 -34.62
N LEU A 442 -5.65 11.01 -34.30
CA LEU A 442 -6.74 10.59 -35.18
C LEU A 442 -7.74 11.73 -35.38
#